data_AF-M1CW98-F1
#
_entry.id   AF-M1CW98-F1
#
_cell.length_a   1.000
_cell.length_b   1.000
_cell.length_c   1.000
_cell.angle_alpha   90.00
_cell.angle_beta   90.00
_cell.angle_gamma   90.00
#
_symmetry.space_group_name_H-M   'P 1'
#
loop_
_entity.id
_entity.type
_entity.pdbx_description
1 polymer ?
#
loop_
_entity_poly.entity_id
_entity_poly.type
_entity_poly.pdbx_seq_one_letter_code
_entity_poly.pdbx_strand_id
1 'polypeptide(L)'
;MLPLEDLSEPENESSMEKALSILEDNLSLFSKEQAEQIIGLSFNFPALVSSWREYSRFQMCSQKSSAEMENTRDLVKTSVEDEESLKVRYEQLENKEKELKIQLEAVEKDKAEIEQMISLVKKKEVQRNKEKVLMRITTSKLNNLSEQWNKLRSSFI
;
A
#
# COMPACT_ATOMS: atom_id res chain seq x y z
N MET A 1 -10.19 36.63 -22.04
CA MET A 1 -10.10 37.91 -21.33
C MET A 1 -11.51 38.42 -21.15
N LEU A 2 -11.93 38.66 -19.91
CA LEU A 2 -13.13 39.45 -19.68
C LEU A 2 -12.78 40.90 -20.06
N PRO A 3 -13.57 41.59 -20.90
CA PRO A 3 -13.22 42.89 -21.50
C PRO A 3 -13.08 44.05 -20.50
N LEU A 4 -13.16 43.78 -19.20
CA LEU A 4 -13.08 44.76 -18.13
C LEU A 4 -11.99 44.45 -17.09
N GLU A 5 -11.26 43.36 -17.27
CA GLU A 5 -10.07 43.06 -16.48
C GLU A 5 -8.96 44.08 -16.81
N ASP A 6 -8.91 44.54 -18.07
CA ASP A 6 -7.99 45.59 -18.53
C ASP A 6 -8.21 46.92 -17.81
N LEU A 7 -9.46 47.30 -17.48
CA LEU A 7 -9.74 48.53 -16.73
C LEU A 7 -9.27 48.50 -15.28
N SER A 8 -8.98 47.30 -14.75
CA SER A 8 -8.44 47.12 -13.41
C SER A 8 -6.92 47.26 -13.35
N GLU A 9 -6.26 47.40 -14.51
CA GLU A 9 -4.83 47.70 -14.61
C GLU A 9 -4.57 49.17 -14.26
N PRO A 10 -3.54 49.47 -13.44
CA PRO A 10 -3.26 50.84 -12.99
C PRO A 10 -3.05 51.85 -14.13
N GLU A 11 -2.49 51.42 -15.25
CA GLU A 11 -2.25 52.29 -16.41
C GLU A 11 -3.56 52.67 -17.14
N ASN A 12 -4.48 51.71 -17.26
CA ASN A 12 -5.77 51.92 -17.92
C ASN A 12 -6.74 52.69 -17.01
N GLU A 13 -6.71 52.43 -15.70
CA GLU A 13 -7.42 53.22 -14.69
C GLU A 13 -6.97 54.69 -14.73
N SER A 14 -5.66 54.95 -14.67
CA SER A 14 -5.12 56.31 -14.73
C SER A 14 -5.44 57.02 -16.05
N SER A 15 -5.46 56.28 -17.16
CA SER A 15 -5.83 56.81 -18.47
C SER A 15 -7.31 57.19 -18.54
N MET A 16 -8.18 56.36 -17.96
CA MET A 16 -9.62 56.63 -17.89
C MET A 16 -9.95 57.77 -16.93
N GLU A 17 -9.30 57.86 -15.77
CA GLU A 17 -9.43 59.00 -14.85
C GLU A 17 -9.06 60.32 -15.53
N LYS A 18 -7.97 60.34 -16.30
CA LYS A 18 -7.57 61.52 -17.09
C LYS A 18 -8.61 61.86 -18.16
N ALA A 19 -9.14 60.86 -18.86
CA ALA A 19 -10.18 61.07 -19.86
C ALA A 19 -11.47 61.64 -19.22
N LEU A 20 -11.89 61.11 -18.07
CA LEU A 20 -13.04 61.59 -17.31
C LEU A 20 -12.81 63.02 -16.81
N SER A 21 -11.62 63.35 -16.32
CA SER A 21 -11.26 64.71 -15.91
C SER A 21 -11.33 65.70 -17.08
N ILE A 22 -10.82 65.32 -18.26
CA ILE A 22 -10.90 66.17 -19.47
C ILE A 22 -12.35 66.39 -19.89
N LEU A 23 -13.19 65.35 -19.81
CA LEU A 23 -14.62 65.45 -20.14
C LEU A 23 -15.37 66.35 -19.14
N GLU A 24 -15.03 66.26 -17.86
CA GLU A 24 -15.59 67.08 -16.77
C GLU A 24 -15.20 68.56 -16.90
N ASP A 25 -13.99 68.85 -17.38
CA ASP A 25 -13.55 70.23 -17.67
C ASP A 25 -14.26 70.85 -18.90
N ASN A 26 -14.90 70.02 -19.74
CA ASN A 26 -15.49 70.43 -21.02
C ASN A 26 -17.01 70.15 -21.11
N LEU A 27 -17.71 70.09 -19.97
CA LEU A 27 -19.14 69.74 -19.91
C LEU A 27 -20.05 70.63 -20.76
N SER A 28 -19.66 71.87 -21.03
CA SER A 28 -20.42 72.82 -21.85
C SER A 28 -20.56 72.40 -23.33
N LEU A 29 -19.73 71.45 -23.78
CA LEU A 29 -19.80 70.86 -25.12
C LEU A 29 -20.84 69.75 -25.26
N PHE A 30 -21.45 69.33 -24.14
CA PHE A 30 -22.38 68.20 -24.08
C PHE A 30 -23.81 68.66 -23.79
N SER A 31 -24.79 67.82 -24.14
CA SER A 31 -26.16 68.05 -23.69
C SER A 31 -26.24 67.94 -22.16
N LYS A 32 -27.31 68.48 -21.57
CA LYS A 32 -27.51 68.40 -20.11
C LYS A 32 -27.49 66.96 -19.60
N GLU A 33 -28.19 66.05 -20.29
CA GLU A 33 -28.25 64.64 -19.95
C GLU A 33 -26.88 63.95 -20.06
N GLN A 34 -26.08 64.32 -21.07
CA GLN A 34 -24.73 63.79 -21.24
C GLN A 34 -23.78 64.30 -20.15
N ALA A 35 -23.87 65.58 -19.80
CA ALA A 35 -23.08 66.17 -18.73
C ALA A 35 -23.38 65.51 -17.36
N GLU A 36 -24.67 65.26 -17.07
CA GLU A 36 -25.08 64.53 -15.86
C GLU A 36 -24.53 63.09 -15.83
N GLN A 37 -24.49 62.40 -16.98
CA GLN A 37 -23.89 61.07 -17.09
C GLN A 37 -22.38 61.08 -16.90
N ILE A 38 -21.67 62.07 -17.44
CA ILE A 38 -20.21 62.22 -17.28
C ILE A 38 -19.85 62.43 -15.81
N ILE A 39 -20.56 63.34 -15.12
CA ILE A 39 -20.36 63.59 -13.68
C ILE A 39 -20.67 62.33 -12.89
N GLY A 40 -21.79 61.67 -13.19
CA GLY A 40 -22.19 60.43 -12.52
C GLY A 40 -21.16 59.30 -12.72
N LEU A 41 -20.60 59.17 -13.92
CA LEU A 41 -19.55 58.19 -14.21
C LEU A 41 -18.25 58.56 -13.50
N SER A 42 -17.79 59.81 -13.58
CA SER A 42 -16.59 60.33 -12.91
C SER A 42 -16.63 60.05 -11.39
N PHE A 43 -17.77 60.35 -10.76
CA PHE A 43 -17.96 60.12 -9.33
C PHE A 43 -17.95 58.64 -8.95
N ASN A 44 -18.58 57.77 -9.74
CA ASN A 44 -18.71 56.34 -9.42
C ASN A 44 -17.53 55.50 -9.90
N PHE A 45 -16.69 56.02 -10.80
CA PHE A 45 -15.61 55.27 -11.45
C PHE A 45 -14.64 54.61 -10.45
N PRO A 46 -14.12 55.28 -9.41
CA PRO A 46 -13.20 54.66 -8.46
C PRO A 46 -13.82 53.48 -7.69
N ALA A 47 -15.10 53.59 -7.33
CA ALA A 47 -15.83 52.52 -6.63
C ALA A 47 -16.09 51.33 -7.56
N LEU A 48 -16.39 51.60 -8.84
CA LEU A 48 -16.50 50.57 -9.87
C LEU A 48 -15.16 49.85 -10.00
N VAL A 49 -14.05 50.51 -10.32
CA VAL A 49 -12.75 49.83 -10.50
C VAL A 49 -12.34 49.00 -9.27
N SER A 50 -12.60 49.49 -8.07
CA SER A 50 -12.34 48.76 -6.82
C SER A 50 -13.15 47.46 -6.69
N SER A 51 -14.46 47.52 -6.93
CA SER A 51 -15.33 46.34 -6.87
C SER A 51 -14.97 45.29 -7.95
N TRP A 52 -14.48 45.73 -9.11
CA TRP A 52 -14.07 44.84 -10.18
C TRP A 52 -12.75 44.12 -9.85
N ARG A 53 -11.78 44.82 -9.24
CA ARG A 53 -10.55 44.18 -8.73
C ARG A 53 -10.86 43.14 -7.67
N GLU A 54 -11.76 43.44 -6.76
CA GLU A 54 -12.17 42.50 -5.71
C GLU A 54 -12.84 41.26 -6.32
N TYR A 55 -13.72 41.45 -7.30
CA TYR A 55 -14.37 40.36 -8.01
C TYR A 55 -13.38 39.49 -8.80
N SER A 56 -12.44 40.08 -9.55
CA SER A 56 -11.41 39.32 -10.29
C SER A 56 -10.51 38.51 -9.34
N ARG A 57 -10.08 39.10 -8.21
CA ARG A 57 -9.33 38.39 -7.18
C ARG A 57 -10.12 37.22 -6.60
N PHE A 58 -11.38 37.44 -6.25
CA PHE A 58 -12.26 36.38 -5.75
C PHE A 58 -12.43 35.26 -6.78
N GLN A 59 -12.61 35.60 -8.05
CA GLN A 59 -12.75 34.63 -9.13
C GLN A 59 -11.47 33.78 -9.30
N MET A 60 -10.28 34.40 -9.29
CA MET A 60 -9.02 33.65 -9.34
C MET A 60 -8.84 32.75 -8.11
N CYS A 61 -9.12 33.26 -6.91
CA CYS A 61 -9.08 32.46 -5.68
C CYS A 61 -10.06 31.29 -5.74
N SER A 62 -11.28 31.50 -6.24
CA SER A 62 -12.30 30.46 -6.38
C SER A 62 -11.90 29.40 -7.39
N GLN A 63 -11.31 29.78 -8.53
CA GLN A 63 -10.81 28.83 -9.53
C GLN A 63 -9.68 27.97 -8.96
N LYS A 64 -8.72 28.61 -8.27
CA LYS A 64 -7.62 27.90 -7.60
C LYS A 64 -8.14 26.92 -6.54
N SER A 65 -9.06 27.37 -5.69
CA SER A 65 -9.69 26.53 -4.67
C SER A 65 -10.45 25.35 -5.29
N SER A 66 -11.14 25.56 -6.42
CA SER A 66 -11.82 24.50 -7.15
C SER A 66 -10.84 23.44 -7.68
N ALA A 67 -9.72 23.87 -8.28
CA ALA A 67 -8.70 22.96 -8.79
C ALA A 67 -8.01 22.17 -7.66
N GLU A 68 -7.71 22.82 -6.52
CA GLU A 68 -7.16 22.16 -5.34
C GLU A 68 -8.15 21.12 -4.75
N MET A 69 -9.44 21.43 -4.75
CA MET A 69 -10.49 20.49 -4.30
C MET A 69 -10.62 19.28 -5.23
N GLU A 70 -10.52 19.48 -6.54
CA GLU A 70 -10.53 18.40 -7.53
C GLU A 70 -9.32 17.48 -7.36
N ASN A 71 -8.11 18.04 -7.23
CA ASN A 71 -6.90 17.27 -6.94
C ASN A 71 -7.03 16.48 -5.63
N THR A 72 -7.59 17.09 -4.58
CA THR A 72 -7.80 16.41 -3.29
C THR A 72 -8.79 15.27 -3.43
N ARG A 73 -9.87 15.45 -4.21
CA ARG A 73 -10.84 14.40 -4.49
C ARG A 73 -10.19 13.21 -5.21
N ASP A 74 -9.36 13.48 -6.21
CA ASP A 74 -8.68 12.42 -6.96
C ASP A 74 -7.73 11.63 -6.06
N LEU A 75 -6.96 12.31 -5.20
CA LEU A 75 -6.09 11.66 -4.20
C LEU A 75 -6.89 10.79 -3.22
N VAL A 76 -8.04 11.28 -2.74
CA VAL A 76 -8.91 10.50 -1.86
C VAL A 76 -9.43 9.26 -2.58
N LYS A 77 -9.82 9.39 -3.84
CA LYS A 77 -10.29 8.27 -4.65
C LYS A 77 -9.21 7.20 -4.83
N THR A 78 -7.99 7.59 -5.20
CA THR A 78 -6.87 6.64 -5.34
C THR A 78 -6.52 5.98 -4.01
N SER A 79 -6.58 6.74 -2.91
CA SER A 79 -6.32 6.19 -1.57
C SER A 79 -7.34 5.13 -1.17
N VAL A 80 -8.61 5.31 -1.51
CA VAL A 80 -9.68 4.32 -1.24
C VAL A 80 -9.46 3.05 -2.07
N GLU A 81 -9.11 3.19 -3.35
CA GLU A 81 -8.80 2.05 -4.23
C GLU A 81 -7.59 1.25 -3.72
N ASP A 82 -6.54 1.95 -3.24
CA ASP A 82 -5.36 1.32 -2.64
C ASP A 82 -5.68 0.59 -1.33
N GLU A 83 -6.52 1.19 -0.46
CA GLU A 83 -6.96 0.56 0.80
C GLU A 83 -7.74 -0.75 0.53
N GLU A 84 -8.64 -0.74 -0.45
CA GLU A 84 -9.42 -1.92 -0.83
C GLU A 84 -8.53 -3.03 -1.42
N SER A 85 -7.58 -2.67 -2.28
CA SER A 85 -6.56 -3.59 -2.80
C SER A 85 -5.69 -4.20 -1.69
N LEU A 86 -5.27 -3.38 -0.72
CA LEU A 86 -4.47 -3.83 0.40
C LEU A 86 -5.24 -4.80 1.30
N LYS A 87 -6.52 -4.52 1.55
CA LYS A 87 -7.40 -5.41 2.31
C LYS A 87 -7.51 -6.80 1.68
N VAL A 88 -7.71 -6.87 0.36
CA VAL A 88 -7.75 -8.16 -0.36
C VAL A 88 -6.43 -8.92 -0.21
N ARG A 89 -5.28 -8.23 -0.36
CA ARG A 89 -3.97 -8.87 -0.16
C ARG A 89 -3.76 -9.37 1.27
N TYR A 90 -4.25 -8.63 2.26
CA TYR A 90 -4.17 -9.03 3.66
C TYR A 90 -4.95 -10.31 3.91
N GLU A 91 -6.20 -10.40 3.45
CA GLU A 91 -7.02 -11.62 3.56
C GLU A 91 -6.36 -12.83 2.87
N GLN A 92 -5.75 -12.62 1.70
CA GLN A 92 -5.00 -13.67 1.00
C GLN A 92 -3.79 -14.16 1.81
N LEU A 93 -3.05 -13.25 2.43
CA LEU A 93 -1.91 -13.59 3.28
C LEU A 93 -2.35 -14.34 4.54
N GLU A 94 -3.42 -13.91 5.18
CA GLU A 94 -3.97 -14.58 6.36
C GLU A 94 -4.39 -16.03 6.04
N ASN A 95 -5.05 -16.25 4.89
CA ASN A 95 -5.40 -17.59 4.45
C ASN A 95 -4.16 -18.45 4.15
N LYS A 96 -3.13 -17.87 3.55
CA LYS A 96 -1.87 -18.56 3.28
C LYS A 96 -1.12 -18.91 4.56
N GLU A 97 -1.16 -18.04 5.57
CA GLU A 97 -0.59 -18.32 6.89
C GLU A 97 -1.30 -19.51 7.56
N LYS A 98 -2.63 -19.53 7.54
CA LYS A 98 -3.43 -20.65 8.07
C LYS A 98 -3.07 -21.98 7.38
N GLU A 99 -2.96 -21.97 6.05
CA GLU A 99 -2.57 -23.14 5.27
C GLU A 99 -1.15 -23.62 5.64
N LEU A 100 -0.18 -22.72 5.71
CA LEU A 100 1.19 -23.06 6.08
C LEU A 100 1.28 -23.62 7.50
N LYS A 101 0.46 -23.12 8.43
CA LYS A 101 0.40 -23.64 9.79
C LYS A 101 -0.11 -25.09 9.83
N ILE A 102 -1.15 -25.40 9.05
CA ILE A 102 -1.66 -26.78 8.91
C ILE A 102 -0.58 -27.70 8.34
N GLN A 103 0.13 -27.25 7.30
CA GLN A 103 1.23 -28.02 6.71
C GLN A 103 2.38 -28.24 7.70
N LEU A 104 2.71 -27.24 8.52
CA LEU A 104 3.73 -27.37 9.55
C LEU A 104 3.35 -28.42 10.60
N GLU A 105 2.11 -28.38 11.10
CA GLU A 105 1.60 -29.37 12.07
C GLU A 105 1.65 -30.80 11.49
N ALA A 106 1.33 -30.97 10.20
CA ALA A 106 1.45 -32.26 9.52
C ALA A 106 2.91 -32.74 9.45
N VAL A 107 3.85 -31.86 9.08
CA VAL A 107 5.29 -32.19 9.00
C VAL A 107 5.85 -32.54 10.38
N GLU A 108 5.45 -31.83 11.43
CA GLU A 108 5.88 -32.13 12.81
C GLU A 108 5.37 -33.50 13.27
N LYS A 109 4.12 -33.85 12.92
CA LYS A 109 3.57 -35.17 13.19
C LYS A 109 4.32 -36.27 12.46
N ASP A 110 4.57 -36.10 11.16
CA ASP A 110 5.32 -37.06 10.35
C ASP A 110 6.74 -37.25 10.88
N LYS A 111 7.39 -36.15 11.29
CA LYS A 111 8.71 -36.19 11.92
C LYS A 111 8.69 -37.03 13.21
N ALA A 112 7.70 -36.82 14.08
CA ALA A 112 7.58 -37.59 15.32
C ALA A 112 7.37 -39.09 15.04
N GLU A 113 6.59 -39.44 14.02
CA GLU A 113 6.38 -40.83 13.60
C GLU A 113 7.68 -41.47 13.07
N ILE A 114 8.43 -40.75 12.23
CA ILE A 114 9.72 -41.20 11.70
C ILE A 114 10.72 -41.43 12.84
N GLU A 115 10.80 -40.52 13.82
CA GLU A 115 11.69 -40.67 14.98
C GLU A 115 11.36 -41.92 15.80
N GLN A 116 10.06 -42.22 15.99
CA GLN A 116 9.62 -43.45 16.65
C GLN A 116 10.01 -44.69 15.85
N MET A 117 9.81 -44.69 14.53
CA MET A 117 10.23 -45.80 13.66
C MET A 117 11.74 -46.04 13.73
N ILE A 118 12.56 -44.98 13.68
CA ILE A 118 14.02 -45.08 13.80
C ILE A 118 14.42 -45.72 15.13
N SER A 119 13.77 -45.33 16.23
CA SER A 119 14.01 -45.93 17.55
C SER A 119 13.67 -47.43 17.59
N LEU A 120 12.54 -47.82 16.99
CA LEU A 120 12.12 -49.22 16.89
C LEU A 120 13.09 -50.05 16.04
N VAL A 121 13.57 -49.51 14.91
CA VAL A 121 14.55 -50.18 14.04
C VAL A 121 15.85 -50.40 14.80
N LYS A 122 16.37 -49.38 15.50
CA LYS A 122 17.58 -49.50 16.33
C LYS A 122 17.42 -50.59 17.40
N LYS A 123 16.27 -50.66 18.09
CA LYS A 123 15.99 -51.71 19.08
C LYS A 123 15.98 -53.11 18.46
N LYS A 124 15.32 -53.28 17.30
CA LYS A 124 15.28 -54.56 16.57
C LYS A 124 16.67 -55.00 16.12
N GLU A 125 17.52 -54.06 15.68
CA GLU A 125 18.89 -54.37 15.27
C GLU A 125 19.77 -54.82 16.43
N VAL A 126 19.68 -54.15 17.58
CA VAL A 126 20.36 -54.59 18.81
C VAL A 126 19.93 -56.01 19.20
N GLN A 127 18.63 -56.29 19.16
CA GLN A 127 18.09 -57.61 19.49
C GLN A 127 18.59 -58.69 18.53
N ARG A 128 18.54 -58.43 17.22
CA ARG A 128 19.05 -59.36 16.19
C ARG A 128 20.54 -59.63 16.37
N ASN A 129 21.33 -58.63 16.77
CA ASN A 129 22.75 -58.81 17.05
C ASN A 129 22.99 -59.68 18.28
N LYS A 130 22.21 -59.51 19.36
CA LYS A 130 22.25 -60.40 20.53
C LYS A 130 21.93 -61.85 20.16
N GLU A 131 20.88 -62.07 19.36
CA GLU A 131 20.49 -63.40 18.89
C GLU A 131 21.59 -64.05 18.04
N LYS A 132 22.21 -63.30 17.12
CA LYS A 132 23.35 -63.79 16.32
C LYS A 132 24.54 -64.21 17.20
N VAL A 133 24.86 -63.42 18.23
CA VAL A 133 25.94 -63.75 19.17
C VAL A 133 25.61 -65.00 19.95
N LEU A 134 24.40 -65.11 20.49
CA LEU A 134 23.95 -66.29 21.23
C LEU A 134 24.02 -67.56 20.38
N MET A 135 23.53 -67.47 19.13
CA MET A 135 23.55 -68.59 18.18
C MET A 135 24.98 -69.06 17.89
N ARG A 136 25.94 -68.15 17.69
CA ARG A 136 27.36 -68.52 17.54
C ARG A 136 27.89 -69.27 18.76
N ILE A 137 27.60 -68.78 19.97
CA ILE A 137 28.03 -69.43 21.21
C ILE A 137 27.45 -70.84 21.33
N THR A 138 26.15 -71.02 21.06
CA THR A 138 25.50 -72.33 21.13
C THR A 138 26.04 -73.29 20.09
N THR A 139 26.28 -72.82 18.86
CA THR A 139 26.87 -73.64 17.79
C THR A 139 28.30 -74.08 18.15
N SER A 140 29.14 -73.18 18.67
CA SER A 140 30.48 -73.54 19.15
C SER A 140 30.44 -74.57 20.28
N LYS A 141 29.52 -74.43 21.24
CA LYS A 141 29.33 -75.42 22.33
C LYS A 141 28.88 -76.77 21.80
N LEU A 142 27.92 -76.79 20.87
CA LEU A 142 27.40 -78.02 20.26
C LEU A 142 28.51 -78.75 19.49
N ASN A 143 29.32 -78.02 18.71
CA ASN A 143 30.45 -78.60 17.99
C ASN A 143 31.47 -79.24 18.95
N ASN A 144 31.80 -78.55 20.05
CA ASN A 144 32.69 -79.10 21.08
C ASN A 144 32.11 -80.38 21.71
N LEU A 145 30.82 -80.39 22.09
CA LEU A 145 30.18 -81.59 22.60
C LEU A 145 30.17 -82.74 21.59
N SER A 146 29.95 -82.45 20.30
CA SER A 146 30.03 -83.44 19.22
C SER A 146 31.44 -84.03 19.09
N GLU A 147 32.48 -83.19 19.15
CA GLU A 147 33.88 -83.65 19.17
C GLU A 147 34.19 -84.53 20.38
N GLN A 148 33.73 -84.13 21.58
CA GLN A 148 33.90 -84.93 22.80
C GLN A 148 33.19 -86.28 22.69
N TRP A 149 31.97 -86.29 22.18
CA TRP A 149 31.20 -87.52 21.96
C TRP A 149 31.89 -88.44 20.95
N ASN A 150 32.40 -87.90 19.85
CA ASN A 150 33.13 -88.69 18.86
C ASN A 150 34.41 -89.29 19.45
N LYS A 151 35.14 -88.54 20.29
CA LYS A 151 36.31 -89.06 21.03
C LYS A 151 35.92 -90.21 21.98
N LEU A 152 34.86 -90.03 22.76
CA LEU A 152 34.35 -91.10 23.64
C LEU A 152 33.95 -92.34 22.84
N ARG A 153 33.19 -92.17 21.76
CA ARG A 153 32.79 -93.28 20.89
C ARG A 153 34.01 -94.03 20.31
N SER A 154 35.05 -93.32 19.91
CA SER A 154 36.29 -93.93 19.42
C SER A 154 37.12 -94.65 20.49
N SER A 155 36.83 -94.43 21.78
CA SER A 155 37.48 -95.14 22.89
C SER A 155 36.76 -96.43 23.32
N PHE A 156 35.57 -96.70 22.77
CA PHE A 156 34.77 -97.91 23.04
C PHE A 156 34.68 -98.87 21.84
N ILE A 157 35.38 -98.56 20.73
CA ILE A 157 35.60 -99.44 19.57
C ILE A 157 37.08 -99.82 19.56
#